data_AF-A0AA39X0J9-F1
#
_entry.id   AF-A0AA39X0J9-F1
#
_cell.length_a   1.000
_cell.length_b   1.000
_cell.length_c   1.000
_cell.angle_alpha   90.00
_cell.angle_beta   90.00
_cell.angle_gamma   90.00
#
_symmetry.space_group_name_H-M   'P 1'
#
loop_
_entity.id
_entity.type
_entity.pdbx_description
1 polymer ?
#
loop_
_entity_poly.entity_id
_entity_poly.type
_entity_poly.pdbx_seq_one_letter_code
_entity_poly.pdbx_strand_id
1 'polypeptide(L)'
;MLTPLLTALLIASTTALLFFHRTVRQTVNKNSDLDRINHLSDDLRRNLKDRHEVAEILLNLDIYLELSPIFSVTNPPLEDTINNKRRFRYRQTMRRLLAARINVNLVKEILAAREGGNIHALPQDAYNGFYSCIANLRHAYRWAMNPVVKVAQQEATVDLPPELDAPWPFLQRRFGVTADSGNIMANIIQPFDEKGDRVYKINVSLSDPIQETEDAFCRLFVRMESIALPIYYTMVCAIISFENGDKTSVLKHVKSIGQQARRVFHIFYDNLHDGRVVRAVWMSYVPGFMAWGAGRVERVDDRNSEFIQFDGLSGNQLLLFQAMDAFLSMEHYLSPENMVRCIPQRQRDLCVALKRYTPRNKLMPLRDAAATAAIFRSAHRVRVMPYLEQLAPERLAMTAEKSYLGGTTLKESLEPLDDLMAMRFSQTV
;
A
#
# COMPACT_ATOMS: atom_id res chain seq x y z
N MET A 1 -22.20 23.83 -4.78
CA MET A 1 -21.93 22.84 -3.71
C MET A 1 -21.45 21.48 -4.20
N LEU A 2 -21.73 21.07 -5.46
CA LEU A 2 -21.31 19.77 -6.02
C LEU A 2 -19.85 19.71 -6.54
N THR A 3 -19.22 20.87 -6.76
CA THR A 3 -17.86 21.00 -7.31
C THR A 3 -16.80 20.29 -6.46
N PRO A 4 -16.75 20.44 -5.12
CA PRO A 4 -15.75 19.76 -4.30
C PRO A 4 -15.88 18.23 -4.33
N LEU A 5 -17.11 17.71 -4.42
CA LEU A 5 -17.39 16.27 -4.40
C LEU A 5 -17.05 15.63 -5.76
N LEU A 6 -17.38 16.30 -6.86
CA LEU A 6 -17.00 15.89 -8.21
C LEU A 6 -15.50 16.05 -8.43
N THR A 7 -14.85 17.09 -7.90
CA THR A 7 -13.39 17.24 -7.94
C THR A 7 -12.70 16.18 -7.06
N ALA A 8 -13.21 15.87 -5.87
CA ALA A 8 -12.68 14.79 -5.03
C ALA A 8 -12.86 13.42 -5.71
N LEU A 9 -14.00 13.18 -6.36
CA LEU A 9 -14.24 11.96 -7.13
C LEU A 9 -13.37 11.92 -8.38
N LEU A 10 -13.22 13.00 -9.15
CA LEU A 10 -12.34 13.08 -10.33
C LEU A 10 -10.85 12.90 -9.96
N ILE A 11 -10.44 13.35 -8.77
CA ILE A 11 -9.06 13.20 -8.28
C ILE A 11 -8.82 11.80 -7.68
N ALA A 12 -9.76 11.28 -6.88
CA ALA A 12 -9.67 9.91 -6.36
C ALA A 12 -9.79 8.89 -7.49
N SER A 13 -10.68 9.14 -8.45
CA SER A 13 -10.81 8.33 -9.66
C SER A 13 -9.62 8.53 -10.59
N THR A 14 -8.99 9.69 -10.77
CA THR A 14 -7.71 9.76 -11.51
C THR A 14 -6.57 9.04 -10.79
N THR A 15 -6.57 8.97 -9.45
CA THR A 15 -5.60 8.15 -8.69
C THR A 15 -5.84 6.65 -8.88
N ALA A 16 -7.09 6.22 -9.13
CA ALA A 16 -7.49 4.83 -9.38
C ALA A 16 -7.61 4.43 -10.87
N LEU A 17 -7.86 5.38 -11.78
CA LEU A 17 -8.06 5.20 -13.23
C LEU A 17 -6.80 5.48 -14.05
N LEU A 18 -5.94 6.43 -13.67
CA LEU A 18 -4.62 6.54 -14.31
C LEU A 18 -3.79 5.28 -14.03
N PHE A 19 -4.12 4.55 -12.96
CA PHE A 19 -3.54 3.27 -12.60
C PHE A 19 -3.95 2.13 -13.55
N PHE A 20 -5.13 2.16 -14.15
CA PHE A 20 -5.61 1.04 -14.99
C PHE A 20 -5.15 1.10 -16.45
N HIS A 21 -4.55 2.21 -16.91
CA HIS A 21 -4.35 2.40 -18.35
C HIS A 21 -2.95 2.80 -18.80
N ARG A 22 -1.99 3.09 -17.90
CA ARG A 22 -0.61 3.46 -18.28
C ARG A 22 0.29 3.56 -17.07
N THR A 23 0.96 2.47 -16.66
CA THR A 23 2.25 2.61 -15.97
C THR A 23 3.14 1.37 -16.12
N VAL A 24 4.37 1.64 -16.58
CA VAL A 24 5.60 0.81 -16.59
C VAL A 24 5.96 0.03 -17.87
N ARG A 25 5.37 0.27 -19.07
CA ARG A 25 6.03 -0.25 -20.29
C ARG A 25 6.00 0.57 -21.58
N GLN A 26 5.62 1.85 -21.56
CA GLN A 26 5.88 2.72 -22.72
C GLN A 26 7.32 3.26 -22.83
N THR A 27 8.27 2.83 -21.99
CA THR A 27 9.66 3.29 -22.11
C THR A 27 10.70 2.22 -22.43
N VAL A 28 10.36 0.94 -22.57
CA VAL A 28 11.33 -0.06 -23.07
C VAL A 28 10.64 -1.11 -23.94
N ASN A 29 10.39 -0.75 -25.20
CA ASN A 29 10.26 -1.74 -26.27
C ASN A 29 11.18 -1.33 -27.43
N LYS A 30 12.41 -1.85 -27.40
CA LYS A 30 13.57 -1.29 -28.09
C LYS A 30 13.53 -1.26 -29.62
N ASN A 31 12.58 -1.89 -30.32
CA ASN A 31 12.70 -2.09 -31.77
C ASN A 31 11.47 -1.77 -32.63
N SER A 32 10.28 -1.48 -32.09
CA SER A 32 9.08 -1.22 -32.92
C SER A 32 8.64 0.24 -32.99
N ASP A 33 9.09 1.09 -32.05
CA ASP A 33 8.72 2.51 -32.01
C ASP A 33 9.78 3.43 -32.66
N LEU A 34 11.02 2.97 -32.86
CA LEU A 34 12.07 3.76 -33.53
C LEU A 34 11.70 4.12 -34.99
N ASP A 35 11.03 3.22 -35.71
CA ASP A 35 10.57 3.50 -37.07
C ASP A 35 9.40 4.50 -37.12
N ARG A 36 8.65 4.65 -36.02
CA ARG A 36 7.54 5.62 -35.90
C ARG A 36 7.99 7.00 -35.42
N ILE A 37 9.19 7.12 -34.84
CA ILE A 37 9.75 8.38 -34.33
C ILE A 37 10.26 9.30 -35.46
N ASN A 38 10.49 8.76 -36.67
CA ASN A 38 11.02 9.51 -37.82
C ASN A 38 10.07 10.60 -38.38
N HIS A 39 8.81 10.66 -37.93
CA HIS A 39 7.82 11.67 -38.36
C HIS A 39 7.39 12.68 -37.29
N LEU A 40 8.01 12.67 -36.10
CA LEU A 40 7.70 13.63 -35.03
C LEU A 40 8.59 14.87 -35.11
N SER A 41 8.06 16.03 -34.70
CA SER A 41 8.84 17.26 -34.60
C SER A 41 9.97 17.11 -33.57
N ASP A 42 11.09 17.80 -33.81
CA ASP A 42 12.29 17.66 -32.97
C ASP A 42 12.07 18.08 -31.50
N ASP A 43 11.08 18.93 -31.23
CA ASP A 43 10.66 19.29 -29.86
C ASP A 43 9.93 18.15 -29.15
N LEU A 44 9.13 17.36 -29.87
CA LEU A 44 8.46 16.21 -29.28
C LEU A 44 9.46 15.06 -29.05
N ARG A 45 10.45 14.91 -29.93
CA ARG A 45 11.56 13.95 -29.74
C ARG A 45 12.42 14.30 -28.53
N ARG A 46 12.81 15.56 -28.36
CA ARG A 46 13.56 16.04 -27.19
C ARG A 46 12.76 15.82 -25.90
N ASN A 47 11.48 16.24 -25.86
CA ASN A 47 10.62 16.01 -24.70
C ASN A 47 10.41 14.53 -24.35
N LEU A 48 10.35 13.62 -25.33
CA LEU A 48 10.22 12.19 -25.07
C LEU A 48 11.54 11.55 -24.61
N LYS A 49 12.67 12.00 -25.15
CA LYS A 49 14.01 11.57 -24.72
C LYS A 49 14.30 12.03 -23.29
N ASP A 50 14.00 13.29 -22.97
CA ASP A 50 14.15 13.85 -21.62
C ASP A 50 13.26 13.12 -20.61
N ARG A 51 12.04 12.73 -20.99
CA ARG A 51 11.15 11.90 -20.15
C ARG A 51 11.68 10.49 -19.94
N HIS A 52 12.32 9.90 -20.94
CA HIS A 52 12.91 8.57 -20.83
C HIS A 52 14.13 8.58 -19.92
N GLU A 53 15.01 9.58 -20.07
CA GLU A 53 16.18 9.78 -19.22
C GLU A 53 15.76 10.05 -17.77
N VAL A 54 14.75 10.91 -17.53
CA VAL A 54 14.23 11.16 -16.18
C VAL A 54 13.64 9.89 -15.53
N ALA A 55 12.91 9.06 -16.28
CA ALA A 55 12.35 7.82 -15.76
C ALA A 55 13.44 6.78 -15.44
N GLU A 56 14.48 6.65 -16.29
CA GLU A 56 15.63 5.77 -16.03
C GLU A 56 16.48 6.25 -14.85
N ILE A 57 16.61 7.57 -14.67
CA ILE A 57 17.37 8.18 -13.56
C ILE A 57 16.67 7.97 -12.21
N LEU A 58 15.33 7.94 -12.19
CA LEU A 58 14.56 7.83 -10.95
C LEU A 58 14.25 6.39 -10.55
N LEU A 59 14.05 5.49 -11.51
CA LEU A 59 13.62 4.14 -11.22
C LEU A 59 14.79 3.27 -10.78
N ASN A 60 14.92 3.08 -9.48
CA ASN A 60 15.83 2.10 -8.85
C ASN A 60 15.39 0.64 -9.07
N LEU A 61 14.58 0.37 -10.10
CA LEU A 61 14.00 -0.93 -10.39
C LEU A 61 15.09 -1.98 -10.61
N ASP A 62 16.13 -1.64 -11.38
CA ASP A 62 17.23 -2.55 -11.67
C ASP A 62 18.00 -2.94 -10.41
N ILE A 63 18.16 -2.02 -9.45
CA ILE A 63 18.79 -2.30 -8.16
C ILE A 63 17.95 -3.29 -7.36
N TYR A 64 16.62 -3.08 -7.32
CA TYR A 64 15.72 -4.03 -6.66
C TYR A 64 15.79 -5.42 -7.30
N LEU A 65 15.71 -5.50 -8.64
CA LEU A 65 15.74 -6.75 -9.39
C LEU A 65 17.08 -7.48 -9.27
N GLU A 66 18.20 -6.77 -9.14
CA GLU A 66 19.51 -7.37 -8.90
C GLU A 66 19.63 -7.96 -7.48
N LEU A 67 18.95 -7.37 -6.50
CA LEU A 67 19.02 -7.76 -5.10
C LEU A 67 17.94 -8.78 -4.70
N SER A 68 16.80 -8.83 -5.38
CA SER A 68 15.69 -9.72 -5.02
C SER A 68 16.08 -11.21 -4.99
N PRO A 69 16.95 -11.74 -5.87
CA PRO A 69 17.33 -13.16 -5.82
C PRO A 69 18.10 -13.55 -4.56
N ILE A 70 18.81 -12.60 -3.94
CA ILE A 70 19.60 -12.84 -2.72
C ILE A 70 18.90 -12.39 -1.43
N PHE A 71 17.68 -11.87 -1.53
CA PHE A 71 16.92 -11.37 -0.39
C PHE A 71 16.28 -12.51 0.41
N SER A 72 15.63 -13.45 -0.29
CA SER A 72 14.90 -14.55 0.33
C SER A 72 15.75 -15.80 0.54
N VAL A 73 15.48 -16.54 1.62
CA VAL A 73 16.18 -17.79 1.97
C VAL A 73 15.19 -18.90 2.35
N THR A 74 15.37 -20.10 1.82
CA THR A 74 14.45 -21.24 2.04
C THR A 74 14.46 -21.78 3.46
N ASN A 75 15.61 -21.69 4.14
CA ASN A 75 15.78 -22.14 5.52
C ASN A 75 16.39 -20.98 6.31
N PRO A 76 15.57 -20.13 6.95
CA PRO A 76 16.08 -19.04 7.76
C PRO A 76 16.87 -19.59 8.95
N PRO A 77 18.13 -19.15 9.17
CA PRO A 77 18.87 -19.50 10.37
C PRO A 77 18.13 -18.97 11.61
N LEU A 78 18.16 -19.74 12.70
CA LEU A 78 17.64 -19.29 14.00
C LEU A 78 18.70 -18.53 14.81
N GLU A 79 19.95 -18.53 14.34
CA GLU A 79 21.08 -17.90 15.02
C GLU A 79 21.22 -16.43 14.62
N ASP A 80 21.06 -15.55 15.61
CA ASP A 80 21.18 -14.10 15.50
C ASP A 80 22.50 -13.66 14.84
N THR A 81 23.62 -14.33 15.15
CA THR A 81 24.94 -14.02 14.56
C THR A 81 24.98 -14.28 13.05
N ILE A 82 24.38 -15.37 12.57
CA ILE A 82 24.33 -15.69 11.13
C ILE A 82 23.41 -14.69 10.42
N ASN A 83 22.25 -14.42 11.02
CA ASN A 83 21.27 -13.48 10.50
C ASN A 83 21.84 -12.07 10.36
N ASN A 84 22.55 -11.57 11.39
CA ASN A 84 23.21 -10.27 11.34
C ASN A 84 24.26 -10.17 10.23
N LYS A 85 25.07 -11.23 10.02
CA LYS A 85 26.06 -11.26 8.92
C LYS A 85 25.38 -11.18 7.55
N ARG A 86 24.27 -11.91 7.35
CA ARG A 86 23.49 -11.89 6.09
C ARG A 86 22.88 -10.52 5.83
N ARG A 87 22.19 -9.96 6.81
CA ARG A 87 21.57 -8.63 6.73
C ARG A 87 22.60 -7.54 6.42
N PHE A 88 23.74 -7.59 7.10
CA PHE A 88 24.86 -6.67 6.84
C PHE A 88 25.33 -6.78 5.38
N ARG A 89 25.58 -7.99 4.87
CA ARG A 89 26.00 -8.20 3.47
C ARG A 89 24.98 -7.67 2.47
N TYR A 90 23.69 -7.91 2.70
CA TYR A 90 22.63 -7.41 1.83
C TYR A 90 22.61 -5.88 1.80
N ARG A 91 22.61 -5.23 2.97
CA ARG A 91 22.64 -3.77 3.10
C ARG A 91 23.89 -3.15 2.47
N GLN A 92 25.06 -3.76 2.68
CA GLN A 92 26.32 -3.31 2.08
C GLN A 92 26.25 -3.37 0.55
N THR A 93 25.68 -4.45 0.01
CA THR A 93 25.49 -4.61 -1.45
C THR A 93 24.53 -3.55 -1.97
N MET A 94 23.39 -3.32 -1.31
CA MET A 94 22.44 -2.29 -1.70
C MET A 94 23.05 -0.88 -1.63
N ARG A 95 23.75 -0.53 -0.55
CA ARG A 95 24.47 0.76 -0.41
C ARG A 95 25.43 0.99 -1.55
N ARG A 96 26.24 -0.02 -1.91
CA ARG A 96 27.19 0.06 -3.02
C ARG A 96 26.47 0.31 -4.35
N LEU A 97 25.39 -0.40 -4.63
CA LEU A 97 24.63 -0.24 -5.88
C LEU A 97 23.94 1.13 -5.97
N LEU A 98 23.33 1.58 -4.87
CA LEU A 98 22.68 2.89 -4.78
C LEU A 98 23.70 4.01 -5.00
N ALA A 99 24.80 4.03 -4.24
CA ALA A 99 25.82 5.07 -4.34
C ALA A 99 26.50 5.10 -5.73
N ALA A 100 26.60 3.95 -6.40
CA ALA A 100 27.20 3.87 -7.74
C ALA A 100 26.27 4.33 -8.86
N ARG A 101 24.95 4.24 -8.69
CA ARG A 101 23.98 4.41 -9.78
C ARG A 101 23.08 5.64 -9.63
N ILE A 102 22.95 6.19 -8.43
CA ILE A 102 21.96 7.23 -8.14
C ILE A 102 22.63 8.55 -7.82
N ASN A 103 22.29 9.57 -8.60
CA ASN A 103 22.67 10.94 -8.32
C ASN A 103 21.61 11.60 -7.42
N VAL A 104 21.85 11.60 -6.10
CA VAL A 104 20.92 12.16 -5.10
C VAL A 104 20.59 13.63 -5.35
N ASN A 105 21.54 14.43 -5.83
CA ASN A 105 21.30 15.85 -6.10
C ASN A 105 20.32 16.04 -7.25
N LEU A 106 20.51 15.29 -8.35
CA LEU A 106 19.60 15.32 -9.48
C LEU A 106 18.19 14.84 -9.10
N VAL A 107 18.08 13.79 -8.29
CA VAL A 107 16.78 13.33 -7.76
C VAL A 107 16.09 14.46 -6.98
N LYS A 108 16.81 15.16 -6.10
CA LYS A 108 16.27 16.30 -5.35
C LYS A 108 15.84 17.45 -6.26
N GLU A 109 16.62 17.77 -7.28
CA GLU A 109 16.29 18.82 -8.25
C GLU A 109 15.00 18.49 -9.01
N ILE A 110 14.83 17.25 -9.49
CA ILE A 110 13.62 16.81 -10.20
C ILE A 110 12.41 16.88 -9.26
N LEU A 111 12.53 16.39 -8.03
CA LEU A 111 11.44 16.41 -7.05
C LEU A 111 11.08 17.84 -6.63
N ALA A 112 12.06 18.71 -6.43
CA ALA A 112 11.85 20.12 -6.13
C ALA A 112 11.17 20.86 -7.29
N ALA A 113 11.59 20.60 -8.54
CA ALA A 113 10.94 21.15 -9.73
C ALA A 113 9.47 20.70 -9.81
N ARG A 114 9.19 19.42 -9.51
CA ARG A 114 7.84 18.89 -9.46
C ARG A 114 6.99 19.51 -8.35
N GLU A 115 7.54 19.69 -7.14
CA GLU A 115 6.86 20.40 -6.04
C GLU A 115 6.61 21.88 -6.39
N GLY A 116 7.52 22.52 -7.13
CA GLY A 116 7.37 23.88 -7.65
C GLY A 116 6.36 24.04 -8.80
N GLY A 117 5.64 22.97 -9.16
CA GLY A 117 4.56 23.01 -10.15
C GLY A 117 4.97 22.61 -11.57
N ASN A 118 6.24 22.28 -11.83
CA ASN A 118 6.65 21.73 -13.12
C ASN A 118 6.18 20.28 -13.25
N ILE A 119 4.99 20.10 -13.81
CA ILE A 119 4.39 18.78 -13.96
C ILE A 119 5.14 17.88 -14.94
N HIS A 120 5.93 18.46 -15.85
CA HIS A 120 6.68 17.75 -16.88
C HIS A 120 8.01 17.20 -16.35
N ALA A 121 8.57 17.80 -15.29
CA ALA A 121 9.76 17.29 -14.62
C ALA A 121 9.56 15.87 -14.07
N LEU A 122 8.35 15.55 -13.61
CA LEU A 122 8.00 14.20 -13.19
C LEU A 122 6.49 13.96 -13.40
N PRO A 123 6.08 13.30 -14.49
CA PRO A 123 4.69 12.90 -14.72
C PRO A 123 4.11 12.09 -13.55
N GLN A 124 2.78 12.11 -13.38
CA GLN A 124 2.15 11.55 -12.17
C GLN A 124 2.31 10.04 -12.03
N ASP A 125 2.26 9.32 -13.13
CA ASP A 125 2.49 7.88 -13.25
C ASP A 125 3.93 7.52 -12.86
N ALA A 126 4.91 8.26 -13.40
CA ALA A 126 6.31 8.13 -13.01
C ALA A 126 6.55 8.47 -11.53
N TYR A 127 5.85 9.48 -10.99
CA TYR A 127 5.94 9.83 -9.57
C TYR A 127 5.40 8.73 -8.65
N ASN A 128 4.27 8.11 -9.03
CA ASN A 128 3.72 6.96 -8.31
C ASN A 128 4.67 5.76 -8.37
N GLY A 129 5.20 5.43 -9.56
CA GLY A 129 6.17 4.35 -9.73
C GLY A 129 7.44 4.57 -8.90
N PHE A 130 7.94 5.81 -8.87
CA PHE A 130 9.07 6.20 -8.02
C PHE A 130 8.75 6.06 -6.53
N TYR A 131 7.56 6.48 -6.10
CA TYR A 131 7.12 6.29 -4.71
C TYR A 131 7.10 4.81 -4.31
N SER A 132 6.51 3.95 -5.14
CA SER A 132 6.50 2.51 -4.94
C SER A 132 7.90 1.90 -4.90
N CYS A 133 8.80 2.37 -5.77
CA CYS A 133 10.18 1.91 -5.83
C CYS A 133 10.91 2.19 -4.52
N ILE A 134 10.89 3.46 -4.08
CA ILE A 134 11.53 3.88 -2.83
C ILE A 134 10.91 3.18 -1.62
N ALA A 135 9.59 3.07 -1.55
CA ALA A 135 8.91 2.37 -0.45
C ALA A 135 9.34 0.89 -0.36
N ASN A 136 9.37 0.15 -1.49
CA ASN A 136 9.79 -1.25 -1.49
C ASN A 136 11.29 -1.42 -1.20
N LEU A 137 12.15 -0.53 -1.70
CA LEU A 137 13.59 -0.56 -1.38
C LEU A 137 13.87 -0.25 0.09
N ARG A 138 13.12 0.69 0.70
CA ARG A 138 13.21 0.97 2.14
C ARG A 138 12.85 -0.26 2.97
N HIS A 139 11.79 -0.99 2.60
CA HIS A 139 11.42 -2.25 3.25
C HIS A 139 12.49 -3.34 3.07
N ALA A 140 12.98 -3.51 1.84
CA ALA A 140 14.05 -4.47 1.55
C ALA A 140 15.34 -4.14 2.31
N TYR A 141 15.73 -2.87 2.39
CA TYR A 141 16.89 -2.43 3.14
C TYR A 141 16.73 -2.62 4.65
N ARG A 142 15.57 -2.24 5.20
CA ARG A 142 15.22 -2.42 6.61
C ARG A 142 15.35 -3.89 7.00
N TRP A 143 14.62 -4.77 6.33
CA TRP A 143 14.58 -6.17 6.73
C TRP A 143 15.89 -6.88 6.37
N ALA A 144 16.43 -6.56 5.19
CA ALA A 144 17.69 -7.06 4.64
C ALA A 144 17.76 -8.59 4.45
N MET A 145 16.67 -9.30 4.73
CA MET A 145 16.43 -10.69 4.38
C MET A 145 14.95 -11.03 4.52
N ASN A 146 14.51 -12.09 3.85
CA ASN A 146 13.20 -12.72 4.05
C ASN A 146 13.37 -14.24 4.20
N PRO A 147 12.68 -14.94 5.12
CA PRO A 147 11.78 -14.44 6.16
C PRO A 147 12.40 -13.37 7.06
N VAL A 148 11.55 -12.47 7.58
CA VAL A 148 11.96 -11.53 8.62
C VAL A 148 12.36 -12.31 9.87
N VAL A 149 13.46 -11.89 10.51
CA VAL A 149 14.07 -12.58 11.66
C VAL A 149 14.07 -11.73 12.93
N LYS A 150 14.17 -12.37 14.08
CA LYS A 150 14.17 -11.74 15.42
C LYS A 150 15.10 -10.52 15.53
N VAL A 151 16.36 -10.65 15.15
CA VAL A 151 17.33 -9.52 15.20
C VAL A 151 16.95 -8.33 14.33
N ALA A 152 16.19 -8.56 13.27
CA ALA A 152 15.69 -7.47 12.43
C ALA A 152 14.51 -6.74 13.09
N GLN A 153 13.67 -7.45 13.84
CA GLN A 153 12.55 -6.85 14.59
C GLN A 153 13.02 -6.01 15.77
N GLN A 154 14.16 -6.35 16.36
CA GLN A 154 14.75 -5.63 17.50
C GLN A 154 15.40 -4.29 17.11
N GLU A 155 15.57 -4.02 15.80
CA GLU A 155 16.12 -2.76 15.31
C GLU A 155 15.08 -1.64 15.42
N ALA A 156 15.28 -0.76 16.41
CA ALA A 156 14.37 0.35 16.68
C ALA A 156 14.49 1.50 15.66
N THR A 157 15.67 1.73 15.09
CA THR A 157 15.93 2.79 14.10
C THR A 157 16.66 2.21 12.89
N VAL A 158 16.41 2.76 11.70
CA VAL A 158 17.06 2.28 10.46
C VAL A 158 17.87 3.43 9.85
N ASP A 159 19.19 3.23 9.76
CA ASP A 159 20.11 4.15 9.07
C ASP A 159 20.04 3.92 7.55
N LEU A 160 19.09 4.60 6.91
CA LEU A 160 18.83 4.51 5.48
C LEU A 160 19.90 5.29 4.70
N PRO A 161 20.35 4.75 3.55
CA PRO A 161 21.29 5.46 2.70
C PRO A 161 20.62 6.70 2.07
N PRO A 162 21.38 7.77 1.77
CA PRO A 162 20.85 9.04 1.28
C PRO A 162 19.95 8.90 0.04
N GLU A 163 20.22 7.94 -0.83
CA GLU A 163 19.45 7.64 -2.04
C GLU A 163 18.01 7.20 -1.74
N LEU A 164 17.78 6.59 -0.57
CA LEU A 164 16.46 6.18 -0.10
C LEU A 164 15.84 7.19 0.87
N ASP A 165 16.67 7.99 1.55
CA ASP A 165 16.21 8.93 2.58
C ASP A 165 15.91 10.32 2.04
N ALA A 166 16.79 10.89 1.21
CA ALA A 166 16.62 12.21 0.63
C ALA A 166 15.33 12.42 -0.19
N PRO A 167 14.83 11.47 -1.01
CA PRO A 167 13.57 11.65 -1.73
C PRO A 167 12.33 11.51 -0.83
N TRP A 168 12.45 10.88 0.34
CA TRP A 168 11.30 10.48 1.14
C TRP A 168 10.45 11.66 1.65
N PRO A 169 11.01 12.76 2.17
CA PRO A 169 10.22 13.92 2.57
C PRO A 169 9.40 14.54 1.43
N PHE A 170 9.91 14.56 0.20
CA PHE A 170 9.16 15.04 -0.98
C PHE A 170 7.95 14.15 -1.27
N LEU A 171 8.15 12.83 -1.19
CA LEU A 171 7.10 11.83 -1.37
C LEU A 171 6.02 11.97 -0.28
N GLN A 172 6.44 12.06 0.97
CA GLN A 172 5.55 12.26 2.12
C GLN A 172 4.67 13.51 1.96
N ARG A 173 5.26 14.67 1.62
CA ARG A 173 4.51 15.90 1.36
C ARG A 173 3.56 15.76 0.17
N ARG A 174 4.02 15.17 -0.93
CA ARG A 174 3.21 15.01 -2.16
C ARG A 174 1.93 14.21 -1.93
N PHE A 175 2.04 13.12 -1.17
CA PHE A 175 0.92 12.21 -0.89
C PHE A 175 0.19 12.54 0.42
N GLY A 176 0.74 13.47 1.21
CA GLY A 176 0.19 13.91 2.50
C GLY A 176 0.21 12.81 3.55
N VAL A 177 1.32 12.07 3.63
CA VAL A 177 1.55 10.98 4.59
C VAL A 177 2.83 11.25 5.36
N THR A 178 2.96 10.70 6.57
CA THR A 178 4.15 10.91 7.43
C THR A 178 4.84 9.62 7.86
N ALA A 179 4.30 8.45 7.53
CA ALA A 179 4.92 7.17 7.87
C ALA A 179 6.23 6.95 7.11
N ASP A 180 7.20 6.31 7.77
CA ASP A 180 8.45 5.87 7.15
C ASP A 180 8.35 4.55 6.37
N SER A 181 7.28 3.81 6.61
CA SER A 181 6.93 2.54 5.96
C SER A 181 6.26 2.71 4.59
N GLY A 182 5.76 3.90 4.28
CA GLY A 182 4.87 4.09 3.14
C GLY A 182 3.46 3.66 3.51
N ASN A 183 2.78 2.98 2.58
CA ASN A 183 1.40 2.53 2.77
C ASN A 183 0.99 1.48 1.74
N ILE A 184 -0.18 0.86 1.93
CA ILE A 184 -0.66 -0.21 1.04
C ILE A 184 -0.72 0.22 -0.42
N MET A 185 -1.00 1.50 -0.71
CA MET A 185 -1.03 1.98 -2.09
C MET A 185 0.35 1.93 -2.71
N ALA A 186 1.38 2.43 -2.03
CA ALA A 186 2.74 2.47 -2.55
C ALA A 186 3.39 1.08 -2.63
N ASN A 187 3.17 0.27 -1.59
CA ASN A 187 3.92 -0.96 -1.41
C ASN A 187 3.24 -2.19 -2.05
N ILE A 188 1.89 -2.20 -2.18
CA ILE A 188 1.13 -3.35 -2.69
C ILE A 188 0.33 -3.00 -3.94
N ILE A 189 -0.42 -1.90 -3.95
CA ILE A 189 -1.34 -1.63 -5.07
C ILE A 189 -0.62 -1.11 -6.31
N GLN A 190 0.16 -0.05 -6.19
CA GLN A 190 0.86 0.63 -7.28
C GLN A 190 1.93 -0.21 -8.02
N PRO A 191 2.66 -1.16 -7.39
CA PRO A 191 3.74 -1.89 -8.07
C PRO A 191 3.24 -3.07 -8.92
N PHE A 192 2.28 -2.81 -9.79
CA PHE A 192 1.80 -3.71 -10.83
C PHE A 192 2.03 -3.06 -12.19
N ASP A 193 2.51 -3.82 -13.15
CA ASP A 193 2.73 -3.34 -14.51
C ASP A 193 1.45 -3.40 -15.36
N GLU A 194 1.54 -2.96 -16.61
CA GLU A 194 0.42 -2.94 -17.57
C GLU A 194 -0.12 -4.33 -17.91
N LYS A 195 0.65 -5.40 -17.67
CA LYS A 195 0.20 -6.79 -17.83
C LYS A 195 -0.49 -7.31 -16.58
N GLY A 196 -0.51 -6.51 -15.52
CA GLY A 196 -0.99 -6.88 -14.22
C GLY A 196 0.00 -7.76 -13.47
N ASP A 197 1.30 -7.75 -13.80
CA ASP A 197 2.31 -8.47 -13.05
C ASP A 197 2.93 -7.59 -11.97
N ARG A 198 3.14 -8.18 -10.78
CA ARG A 198 3.79 -7.48 -9.68
C ARG A 198 5.26 -7.24 -10.01
N VAL A 199 5.68 -5.98 -9.91
CA VAL A 199 7.04 -5.53 -10.24
C VAL A 199 8.04 -5.89 -9.14
N TYR A 200 7.71 -5.55 -7.89
CA TYR A 200 8.60 -5.79 -6.73
C TYR A 200 8.23 -7.08 -6.02
N LYS A 201 8.63 -8.22 -6.57
CA LYS A 201 8.46 -9.55 -5.97
C LYS A 201 9.57 -9.84 -4.95
N ILE A 202 9.18 -10.43 -3.82
CA ILE A 202 10.04 -10.70 -2.67
C ILE A 202 10.73 -12.05 -2.83
N ASN A 203 9.97 -13.10 -3.16
CA ASN A 203 10.42 -14.49 -3.04
C ASN A 203 10.89 -15.12 -4.36
N VAL A 204 11.43 -14.32 -5.29
CA VAL A 204 11.77 -14.75 -6.66
C VAL A 204 12.73 -15.94 -6.75
N SER A 205 13.51 -16.21 -5.70
CA SER A 205 14.48 -17.31 -5.63
C SER A 205 13.95 -18.56 -4.92
N LEU A 206 12.71 -18.54 -4.43
CA LEU A 206 12.12 -19.62 -3.65
C LEU A 206 11.22 -20.52 -4.50
N SER A 207 10.66 -21.56 -3.89
CA SER A 207 9.78 -22.50 -4.59
C SER A 207 8.47 -21.87 -5.05
N ASP A 208 7.87 -22.46 -6.09
CA ASP A 208 6.61 -21.99 -6.67
C ASP A 208 5.49 -21.80 -5.62
N PRO A 209 5.26 -22.70 -4.65
CA PRO A 209 4.23 -22.48 -3.63
C PRO A 209 4.41 -21.19 -2.82
N ILE A 210 5.65 -20.76 -2.57
CA ILE A 210 5.93 -19.52 -1.85
C ILE A 210 5.68 -18.32 -2.75
N GLN A 211 6.17 -18.37 -3.99
CA GLN A 211 5.98 -17.31 -4.98
C GLN A 211 4.50 -17.10 -5.32
N GLU A 212 3.76 -18.18 -5.54
CA GLU A 212 2.32 -18.16 -5.83
C GLU A 212 1.52 -17.65 -4.63
N THR A 213 1.87 -18.06 -3.40
CA THR A 213 1.22 -17.57 -2.18
C THR A 213 1.41 -16.05 -2.02
N GLU A 214 2.62 -15.55 -2.26
CA GLU A 214 2.90 -14.11 -2.25
C GLU A 214 2.09 -13.35 -3.31
N ASP A 215 2.11 -13.84 -4.54
CA ASP A 215 1.43 -13.23 -5.69
C ASP A 215 -0.09 -13.24 -5.49
N ALA A 216 -0.68 -14.37 -5.09
CA ALA A 216 -2.10 -14.50 -4.79
C ALA A 216 -2.54 -13.54 -3.67
N PHE A 217 -1.75 -13.46 -2.59
CA PHE A 217 -2.04 -12.56 -1.48
C PHE A 217 -2.00 -11.08 -1.89
N CYS A 218 -1.00 -10.66 -2.66
CA CYS A 218 -0.91 -9.26 -3.11
C CYS A 218 -1.99 -8.91 -4.14
N ARG A 219 -2.31 -9.82 -5.07
CA ARG A 219 -3.36 -9.64 -6.07
C ARG A 219 -4.75 -9.48 -5.46
N LEU A 220 -4.99 -10.08 -4.30
CA LEU A 220 -6.26 -9.91 -3.56
C LEU A 220 -6.57 -8.42 -3.34
N PHE A 221 -5.60 -7.65 -2.83
CA PHE A 221 -5.79 -6.23 -2.54
C PHE A 221 -6.04 -5.40 -3.81
N VAL A 222 -5.25 -5.64 -4.86
CA VAL A 222 -5.41 -4.96 -6.16
C VAL A 222 -6.77 -5.27 -6.77
N ARG A 223 -7.16 -6.54 -6.76
CA ARG A 223 -8.44 -6.97 -7.33
C ARG A 223 -9.60 -6.34 -6.57
N MET A 224 -9.56 -6.34 -5.24
CA MET A 224 -10.60 -5.72 -4.42
C MET A 224 -10.77 -4.23 -4.72
N GLU A 225 -9.68 -3.46 -4.73
CA GLU A 225 -9.75 -2.02 -5.06
C GLU A 225 -10.19 -1.76 -6.51
N SER A 226 -9.69 -2.56 -7.46
CA SER A 226 -10.04 -2.38 -8.88
C SER A 226 -11.54 -2.47 -9.14
N ILE A 227 -12.22 -3.41 -8.49
CA ILE A 227 -13.65 -3.59 -8.67
C ILE A 227 -14.50 -2.80 -7.67
N ALA A 228 -13.85 -2.09 -6.73
CA ALA A 228 -14.50 -1.15 -5.81
C ALA A 228 -14.80 0.20 -6.46
N LEU A 229 -14.16 0.56 -7.58
CA LEU A 229 -14.37 1.86 -8.23
C LEU A 229 -15.86 2.20 -8.49
N PRO A 230 -16.70 1.27 -9.01
CA PRO A 230 -18.13 1.53 -9.18
C PRO A 230 -18.87 1.81 -7.87
N ILE A 231 -18.38 1.30 -6.74
CA ILE A 231 -18.97 1.56 -5.41
C ILE A 231 -18.79 3.04 -5.06
N TYR A 232 -17.59 3.60 -5.22
CA TYR A 232 -17.31 5.01 -4.93
C TYR A 232 -18.17 5.94 -5.78
N TYR A 233 -18.30 5.63 -7.07
CA TYR A 233 -19.19 6.37 -7.96
C TYR A 233 -20.65 6.29 -7.49
N THR A 234 -21.12 5.09 -7.12
CA THR A 234 -22.49 4.87 -6.67
C THR A 234 -22.77 5.59 -5.34
N MET A 235 -21.81 5.67 -4.43
CA MET A 235 -21.90 6.46 -3.19
C MET A 235 -22.13 7.95 -3.49
N VAL A 236 -21.38 8.50 -4.45
CA VAL A 236 -21.56 9.90 -4.88
C VAL A 236 -22.93 10.10 -5.53
N CYS A 237 -23.37 9.21 -6.41
CA CYS A 237 -24.70 9.31 -7.01
C CYS A 237 -25.83 9.23 -5.97
N ALA A 238 -25.67 8.40 -4.93
CA ALA A 238 -26.62 8.34 -3.82
C ALA A 238 -26.72 9.70 -3.10
N ILE A 239 -25.58 10.33 -2.82
CA ILE A 239 -25.52 11.67 -2.20
C ILE A 239 -26.21 12.71 -3.09
N ILE A 240 -25.88 12.76 -4.38
CA ILE A 240 -26.46 13.72 -5.33
C ILE A 240 -27.98 13.54 -5.42
N SER A 241 -28.44 12.29 -5.54
CA SER A 241 -29.87 11.98 -5.61
C SER A 241 -30.61 12.41 -4.34
N PHE A 242 -29.95 12.25 -3.18
CA PHE A 242 -30.52 12.66 -1.90
C PHE A 242 -30.68 14.19 -1.81
N GLU A 243 -29.65 14.94 -2.20
CA GLU A 243 -29.69 16.40 -2.25
C GLU A 243 -30.79 16.93 -3.19
N ASN A 244 -31.05 16.22 -4.28
CA ASN A 244 -32.13 16.54 -5.23
C ASN A 244 -33.52 16.09 -4.78
N GLY A 245 -33.66 15.45 -3.61
CA GLY A 245 -34.93 14.92 -3.11
C GLY A 245 -35.44 13.66 -3.82
N ASP A 246 -34.64 13.04 -4.69
CA ASP A 246 -34.99 11.83 -5.44
C ASP A 246 -34.77 10.57 -4.59
N LYS A 247 -35.75 10.29 -3.73
CA LYS A 247 -35.73 9.12 -2.82
C LYS A 247 -35.62 7.79 -3.57
N THR A 248 -36.19 7.68 -4.77
CA THR A 248 -36.19 6.45 -5.56
C THR A 248 -34.79 6.13 -6.06
N SER A 249 -34.09 7.11 -6.62
CA SER A 249 -32.70 6.95 -7.05
C SER A 249 -31.77 6.69 -5.87
N VAL A 250 -31.97 7.35 -4.73
CA VAL A 250 -31.18 7.07 -3.51
C VAL A 250 -31.32 5.59 -3.11
N LEU A 251 -32.54 5.08 -3.01
CA LEU A 251 -32.78 3.68 -2.65
C LEU A 251 -32.11 2.72 -3.64
N LYS A 252 -32.21 3.01 -4.95
CA LYS A 252 -31.56 2.23 -6.01
C LYS A 252 -30.04 2.21 -5.85
N HIS A 253 -29.43 3.37 -5.61
CA HIS A 253 -27.98 3.48 -5.44
C HIS A 253 -27.50 2.76 -4.18
N VAL A 254 -28.17 2.95 -3.05
CA VAL A 254 -27.80 2.27 -1.79
C VAL A 254 -27.90 0.75 -1.90
N LYS A 255 -28.97 0.23 -2.52
CA LYS A 255 -29.11 -1.21 -2.78
C LYS A 255 -27.99 -1.72 -3.70
N SER A 256 -27.63 -0.93 -4.72
CA SER A 256 -26.54 -1.26 -5.63
C SER A 256 -25.18 -1.31 -4.92
N ILE A 257 -24.91 -0.37 -3.98
CA ILE A 257 -23.70 -0.40 -3.14
C ILE A 257 -23.59 -1.71 -2.38
N GLY A 258 -24.66 -2.16 -1.70
CA GLY A 258 -24.66 -3.44 -0.98
C GLY A 258 -24.37 -4.63 -1.90
N GLN A 259 -24.99 -4.68 -3.09
CA GLN A 259 -24.75 -5.76 -4.07
C GLN A 259 -23.32 -5.75 -4.60
N GLN A 260 -22.78 -4.58 -4.92
CA GLN A 260 -21.41 -4.43 -5.41
C GLN A 260 -20.41 -4.82 -4.30
N ALA A 261 -20.62 -4.35 -3.07
CA ALA A 261 -19.78 -4.71 -1.92
C ALA A 261 -19.72 -6.22 -1.69
N ARG A 262 -20.85 -6.94 -1.82
CA ARG A 262 -20.86 -8.42 -1.75
C ARG A 262 -19.95 -9.06 -2.80
N ARG A 263 -19.95 -8.54 -4.04
CA ARG A 263 -19.06 -9.03 -5.12
C ARG A 263 -17.59 -8.79 -4.78
N VAL A 264 -17.27 -7.63 -4.21
CA VAL A 264 -15.90 -7.33 -3.78
C VAL A 264 -15.44 -8.25 -2.65
N PHE A 265 -16.29 -8.45 -1.64
CA PHE A 265 -15.97 -9.32 -0.52
C PHE A 265 -15.88 -10.81 -0.91
N HIS A 266 -16.59 -11.22 -1.97
CA HIS A 266 -16.41 -12.56 -2.55
C HIS A 266 -14.99 -12.84 -3.04
N ILE A 267 -14.27 -11.83 -3.56
CA ILE A 267 -12.86 -12.01 -3.94
C ILE A 267 -12.04 -12.49 -2.75
N PHE A 268 -12.23 -11.89 -1.58
CA PHE A 268 -11.54 -12.31 -0.38
C PHE A 268 -11.85 -13.77 -0.05
N TYR A 269 -13.11 -14.18 -0.19
CA TYR A 269 -13.53 -15.54 0.09
C TYR A 269 -12.98 -16.59 -0.88
N ASP A 270 -12.94 -16.24 -2.16
CA ASP A 270 -12.51 -17.14 -3.23
C ASP A 270 -10.98 -17.22 -3.34
N ASN A 271 -10.24 -16.35 -2.64
CA ASN A 271 -8.79 -16.27 -2.75
C ASN A 271 -8.03 -16.49 -1.45
N LEU A 272 -8.59 -16.12 -0.28
CA LEU A 272 -7.93 -16.42 1.01
C LEU A 272 -8.35 -17.81 1.52
N HIS A 273 -7.74 -18.83 0.95
CA HIS A 273 -7.82 -20.24 1.37
C HIS A 273 -6.55 -20.99 0.95
N ASP A 274 -6.32 -22.16 1.56
CA ASP A 274 -5.04 -22.88 1.48
C ASP A 274 -4.60 -23.26 0.05
N GLY A 275 -5.58 -23.53 -0.83
CA GLY A 275 -5.33 -23.82 -2.25
C GLY A 275 -4.88 -22.62 -3.11
N ARG A 276 -4.79 -21.41 -2.56
CA ARG A 276 -4.26 -20.22 -3.24
C ARG A 276 -3.24 -19.44 -2.41
N VAL A 277 -3.54 -19.27 -1.13
CA VAL A 277 -2.61 -18.68 -0.16
C VAL A 277 -2.26 -19.80 0.82
N VAL A 278 -1.10 -20.42 0.62
CA VAL A 278 -0.72 -21.62 1.40
C VAL A 278 -0.36 -21.20 2.82
N ARG A 279 -1.13 -21.64 3.82
CA ARG A 279 -0.95 -21.26 5.23
C ARG A 279 0.43 -21.60 5.75
N ALA A 280 0.93 -22.80 5.40
CA ALA A 280 2.19 -23.33 5.89
C ALA A 280 3.42 -22.46 5.56
N VAL A 281 3.35 -21.64 4.52
CA VAL A 281 4.45 -20.75 4.12
C VAL A 281 4.11 -19.27 4.29
N TRP A 282 2.81 -18.93 4.36
CA TRP A 282 2.36 -17.54 4.37
C TRP A 282 3.01 -16.74 5.49
N MET A 283 2.96 -17.23 6.74
CA MET A 283 3.41 -16.46 7.89
C MET A 283 4.90 -16.09 7.77
N SER A 284 5.77 -17.05 7.48
CA SER A 284 7.20 -16.80 7.33
C SER A 284 7.53 -15.84 6.18
N TYR A 285 6.93 -16.03 5.01
CA TYR A 285 7.44 -15.43 3.77
C TYR A 285 6.69 -14.21 3.24
N VAL A 286 5.46 -13.95 3.71
CA VAL A 286 4.59 -12.93 3.08
C VAL A 286 4.40 -11.67 3.94
N PRO A 287 3.76 -11.71 5.13
CA PRO A 287 3.41 -10.50 5.86
C PRO A 287 4.62 -9.82 6.50
N GLY A 288 5.69 -10.56 6.79
CA GLY A 288 6.87 -10.03 7.49
C GLY A 288 7.50 -8.84 6.77
N PHE A 289 7.68 -8.96 5.44
CA PHE A 289 8.23 -7.90 4.60
C PHE A 289 7.41 -6.61 4.67
N MET A 290 6.08 -6.73 4.82
CA MET A 290 5.14 -5.60 4.84
C MET A 290 5.13 -4.86 6.19
N ALA A 291 5.68 -5.46 7.23
CA ALA A 291 5.83 -4.77 8.51
C ALA A 291 6.86 -3.64 8.42
N TRP A 292 6.74 -2.71 9.36
CA TRP A 292 7.76 -1.73 9.67
C TRP A 292 8.11 -1.86 11.15
N GLY A 293 7.65 -0.97 12.02
CA GLY A 293 7.93 -1.02 13.46
C GLY A 293 9.34 -0.59 13.84
N ALA A 294 9.97 0.24 13.01
CA ALA A 294 11.09 1.10 13.40
C ALA A 294 10.56 2.52 13.50
N GLY A 295 11.31 3.36 14.18
CA GLY A 295 10.97 4.74 14.43
C GLY A 295 12.15 5.66 14.24
N ARG A 296 11.90 6.91 14.60
CA ARG A 296 12.92 7.95 14.74
C ARG A 296 12.53 8.87 15.88
N VAL A 297 13.51 9.59 16.38
CA VAL A 297 13.28 10.65 17.36
C VAL A 297 12.76 11.87 16.60
N GLU A 298 11.56 12.33 16.93
CA GLU A 298 10.98 13.56 16.40
C GLU A 298 10.89 14.61 17.51
N ARG A 299 11.13 15.87 17.15
CA ARG A 299 10.96 16.99 18.07
C ARG A 299 9.46 17.33 18.14
N VAL A 300 8.88 17.19 19.32
CA VAL A 300 7.44 17.42 19.55
C VAL A 300 7.19 18.88 19.94
N ASP A 301 8.10 19.47 20.70
CA ASP A 301 8.08 20.90 21.04
C ASP A 301 9.51 21.43 21.22
N ASP A 302 9.63 22.70 21.65
CA ASP A 302 10.95 23.33 21.77
C ASP A 302 11.89 22.66 22.78
N ARG A 303 11.38 21.83 23.69
CA ARG A 303 12.12 21.22 24.81
C ARG A 303 12.07 19.69 24.81
N ASN A 304 11.15 19.07 24.08
CA ASN A 304 10.90 17.64 24.12
C ASN A 304 11.08 16.97 22.75
N SER A 305 11.71 15.80 22.78
CA SER A 305 11.77 14.88 21.63
C SER A 305 11.23 13.53 22.05
N GLU A 306 10.42 12.92 21.19
CA GLU A 306 9.81 11.63 21.43
C GLU A 306 10.26 10.63 20.38
N PHE A 307 10.41 9.37 20.81
CA PHE A 307 10.64 8.29 19.88
C PHE A 307 9.30 7.87 19.27
N ILE A 308 9.14 8.10 17.97
CA ILE A 308 7.94 7.76 17.23
C ILE A 308 8.20 6.50 16.42
N GLN A 309 7.49 5.42 16.76
CA GLN A 309 7.49 4.18 16.00
C GLN A 309 6.40 4.21 14.92
N PHE A 310 6.73 3.78 13.70
CA PHE A 310 5.77 3.69 12.61
C PHE A 310 5.32 2.26 12.36
N ASP A 311 4.02 2.09 12.15
CA ASP A 311 3.42 0.81 11.77
C ASP A 311 3.70 0.47 10.30
N GLY A 312 3.60 -0.82 9.98
CA GLY A 312 3.67 -1.34 8.62
C GLY A 312 2.36 -1.20 7.85
N LEU A 313 2.12 -2.15 6.96
CA LEU A 313 0.95 -2.13 6.08
C LEU A 313 -0.22 -2.89 6.70
N SER A 314 -1.43 -2.38 6.47
CA SER A 314 -2.66 -2.97 6.96
C SER A 314 -3.72 -2.99 5.87
N GLY A 315 -4.54 -4.03 5.83
CA GLY A 315 -5.70 -4.08 4.94
C GLY A 315 -6.67 -2.91 5.17
N ASN A 316 -6.70 -2.36 6.38
CA ASN A 316 -7.49 -1.18 6.72
C ASN A 316 -6.99 0.11 6.07
N GLN A 317 -5.81 0.10 5.43
CA GLN A 317 -5.33 1.22 4.62
C GLN A 317 -5.97 1.27 3.23
N LEU A 318 -6.74 0.25 2.83
CA LEU A 318 -7.52 0.27 1.58
C LEU A 318 -8.64 1.33 1.62
N LEU A 319 -8.81 2.04 0.51
CA LEU A 319 -9.85 3.06 0.37
C LEU A 319 -11.24 2.44 0.50
N LEU A 320 -11.43 1.21 0.03
CA LEU A 320 -12.73 0.51 0.06
C LEU A 320 -13.32 0.52 1.47
N PHE A 321 -12.54 0.11 2.46
CA PHE A 321 -13.03 0.02 3.83
C PHE A 321 -13.25 1.40 4.44
N GLN A 322 -12.33 2.34 4.21
CA GLN A 322 -12.44 3.71 4.71
C GLN A 322 -13.65 4.46 4.13
N ALA A 323 -13.89 4.31 2.82
CA ALA A 323 -15.01 4.92 2.11
C ALA A 323 -16.35 4.30 2.52
N MET A 324 -16.41 2.97 2.68
CA MET A 324 -17.59 2.29 3.20
C MET A 324 -17.93 2.78 4.61
N ASP A 325 -16.93 2.90 5.48
CA ASP A 325 -17.12 3.37 6.85
C ASP A 325 -17.58 4.82 6.91
N ALA A 326 -16.95 5.69 6.13
CA ALA A 326 -17.37 7.07 5.99
C ALA A 326 -18.81 7.17 5.47
N PHE A 327 -19.14 6.39 4.43
CA PHE A 327 -20.48 6.37 3.84
C PHE A 327 -21.54 5.82 4.80
N LEU A 328 -21.17 4.90 5.70
CA LEU A 328 -22.04 4.38 6.76
C LEU A 328 -22.03 5.27 8.02
N SER A 329 -21.34 6.41 7.99
CA SER A 329 -21.16 7.31 9.15
C SER A 329 -20.54 6.63 10.37
N MET A 330 -19.69 5.63 10.14
CA MET A 330 -18.91 4.96 11.17
C MET A 330 -17.69 5.80 11.58
N GLU A 331 -17.16 5.52 12.76
CA GLU A 331 -15.87 6.05 13.16
C GLU A 331 -14.73 5.35 12.41
N HIS A 332 -13.62 6.06 12.23
CA HIS A 332 -12.44 5.53 11.57
C HIS A 332 -11.90 4.32 12.35
N TYR A 333 -11.42 3.32 11.60
CA TYR A 333 -10.77 2.17 12.19
C TYR A 333 -9.38 2.52 12.75
N LEU A 334 -8.63 3.33 12.01
CA LEU A 334 -7.31 3.80 12.43
C LEU A 334 -7.46 4.99 13.37
N SER A 335 -6.51 5.14 14.29
CA SER A 335 -6.40 6.34 15.11
C SER A 335 -6.22 7.59 14.23
N PRO A 336 -6.59 8.79 14.70
CA PRO A 336 -6.38 10.03 13.94
C PRO A 336 -4.94 10.20 13.47
N GLU A 337 -3.99 9.82 14.32
CA GLU A 337 -2.56 9.82 14.01
C GLU A 337 -2.22 8.85 12.87
N ASN A 338 -2.68 7.60 12.94
CA ASN A 338 -2.43 6.61 11.89
C ASN A 338 -3.17 6.93 10.58
N MET A 339 -4.29 7.64 10.64
CA MET A 339 -4.94 8.20 9.45
C MET A 339 -3.98 9.18 8.73
N VAL A 340 -3.33 10.08 9.46
CA VAL A 340 -2.36 11.03 8.88
C VAL A 340 -1.10 10.31 8.39
N ARG A 341 -0.60 9.36 9.17
CA ARG A 341 0.63 8.62 8.86
C ARG A 341 0.52 7.78 7.60
N CYS A 342 -0.57 7.03 7.43
CA CYS A 342 -0.61 5.94 6.46
C CYS A 342 -1.61 6.14 5.31
N ILE A 343 -2.65 6.96 5.47
CA ILE A 343 -3.69 7.10 4.44
C ILE A 343 -3.41 8.32 3.57
N PRO A 344 -3.21 8.23 2.24
CA PRO A 344 -3.01 9.40 1.39
C PRO A 344 -4.07 10.50 1.59
N GLN A 345 -3.65 11.79 1.57
CA GLN A 345 -4.53 12.94 1.83
C GLN A 345 -5.79 12.91 0.97
N ARG A 346 -5.67 12.57 -0.32
CA ARG A 346 -6.82 12.52 -1.24
C ARG A 346 -7.84 11.44 -0.88
N GLN A 347 -7.40 10.31 -0.31
CA GLN A 347 -8.30 9.29 0.20
C GLN A 347 -9.02 9.79 1.46
N ARG A 348 -8.30 10.49 2.35
CA ARG A 348 -8.91 11.12 3.53
C ARG A 348 -9.94 12.18 3.14
N ASP A 349 -9.62 13.05 2.18
CA ASP A 349 -10.52 14.09 1.68
C ASP A 349 -11.84 13.50 1.16
N LEU A 350 -11.75 12.41 0.38
CA LEU A 350 -12.93 11.70 -0.11
C LEU A 350 -13.76 11.14 1.04
N CYS A 351 -13.15 10.49 2.02
CA CYS A 351 -13.85 9.93 3.18
C CYS A 351 -14.54 11.02 4.01
N VAL A 352 -13.87 12.17 4.23
CA VAL A 352 -14.48 13.33 4.91
C VAL A 352 -15.69 13.84 4.14
N ALA A 353 -15.59 13.95 2.81
CA ALA A 353 -16.70 14.35 1.96
C ALA A 353 -17.87 13.35 2.05
N LEU A 354 -17.61 12.04 1.92
CA LEU A 354 -18.63 11.00 2.05
C LEU A 354 -19.34 11.09 3.40
N LYS A 355 -18.59 11.11 4.51
CA LYS A 355 -19.18 11.19 5.87
C LYS A 355 -20.01 12.46 6.08
N ARG A 356 -19.56 13.59 5.54
CA ARG A 356 -20.26 14.89 5.66
C ARG A 356 -21.60 14.91 4.92
N TYR A 357 -21.66 14.32 3.73
CA TYR A 357 -22.82 14.43 2.85
C TYR A 357 -23.72 13.19 2.87
N THR A 358 -23.35 12.11 3.58
CA THR A 358 -24.26 10.98 3.81
C THR A 358 -25.39 11.39 4.77
N PRO A 359 -26.65 11.13 4.41
CA PRO A 359 -27.81 11.44 5.25
C PRO A 359 -28.08 10.37 6.32
N ARG A 360 -27.32 10.42 7.43
CA ARG A 360 -27.32 9.46 8.55
C ARG A 360 -28.72 9.14 9.14
N ASN A 361 -29.61 10.14 9.23
CA ASN A 361 -30.89 10.00 9.93
C ASN A 361 -32.10 9.78 9.00
N LYS A 362 -31.88 9.59 7.69
CA LYS A 362 -32.98 9.54 6.70
C LYS A 362 -32.95 8.32 5.79
N LEU A 363 -31.95 7.44 5.91
CA LEU A 363 -31.79 6.26 5.08
C LEU A 363 -31.77 4.96 5.90
N MET A 364 -32.95 4.45 6.27
CA MET A 364 -33.13 3.02 6.58
C MET A 364 -32.50 2.06 5.54
N PRO A 365 -32.39 2.39 4.24
CA PRO A 365 -31.76 1.53 3.24
C PRO A 365 -30.26 1.24 3.44
N LEU A 366 -29.54 2.01 4.28
CA LEU A 366 -28.12 1.73 4.55
C LEU A 366 -27.91 0.38 5.26
N ARG A 367 -28.97 -0.22 5.82
CA ARG A 367 -28.95 -1.52 6.50
C ARG A 367 -28.37 -2.64 5.63
N ASP A 368 -28.65 -2.66 4.32
CA ASP A 368 -28.13 -3.72 3.44
C ASP A 368 -26.62 -3.62 3.22
N ALA A 369 -26.11 -2.39 3.09
CA ALA A 369 -24.68 -2.10 2.97
C ALA A 369 -23.95 -2.38 4.29
N ALA A 370 -24.54 -1.95 5.42
CA ALA A 370 -24.03 -2.24 6.77
C ALA A 370 -23.99 -3.74 7.05
N ALA A 371 -25.07 -4.48 6.77
CA ALA A 371 -25.12 -5.93 6.94
C ALA A 371 -24.07 -6.64 6.09
N THR A 372 -23.85 -6.18 4.85
CA THR A 372 -22.82 -6.72 3.97
C THR A 372 -21.41 -6.49 4.55
N ALA A 373 -21.13 -5.30 5.10
CA ALA A 373 -19.87 -5.00 5.78
C ALA A 373 -19.69 -5.83 7.06
N ALA A 374 -20.75 -6.02 7.84
CA ALA A 374 -20.73 -6.84 9.06
C ALA A 374 -20.40 -8.31 8.76
N ILE A 375 -21.02 -8.88 7.72
CA ILE A 375 -20.72 -10.25 7.25
C ILE A 375 -19.24 -10.37 6.87
N PHE A 376 -18.70 -9.40 6.12
CA PHE A 376 -17.29 -9.39 5.77
C PHE A 376 -16.38 -9.35 6.99
N ARG A 377 -16.65 -8.47 7.96
CA ARG A 377 -15.83 -8.33 9.17
C ARG A 377 -15.78 -9.61 10.00
N SER A 378 -16.94 -10.24 10.18
CA SER A 378 -17.03 -11.53 10.87
C SER A 378 -16.24 -12.62 10.15
N ALA A 379 -16.43 -12.75 8.83
CA ALA A 379 -15.74 -13.76 8.04
C ALA A 379 -14.23 -13.48 7.89
N HIS A 380 -13.82 -12.21 7.81
CA HIS A 380 -12.42 -11.80 7.78
C HIS A 380 -11.68 -12.27 9.03
N ARG A 381 -12.23 -11.99 10.21
CA ARG A 381 -11.70 -12.46 11.50
C ARG A 381 -11.51 -13.98 11.49
N VAL A 382 -12.56 -14.73 11.17
CA VAL A 382 -12.51 -16.21 11.17
C VAL A 382 -11.49 -16.77 10.17
N ARG A 383 -11.32 -16.13 9.01
CA ARG A 383 -10.42 -16.61 7.96
C ARG A 383 -8.96 -16.25 8.18
N VAL A 384 -8.67 -15.10 8.78
CA VAL A 384 -7.28 -14.63 8.95
C VAL A 384 -6.59 -15.26 10.16
N MET A 385 -7.33 -15.57 11.24
CA MET A 385 -6.74 -16.12 12.47
C MET A 385 -5.94 -17.42 12.25
N PRO A 386 -6.43 -18.42 11.47
CA PRO A 386 -5.65 -19.64 11.20
C PRO A 386 -4.33 -19.40 10.45
N TYR A 387 -4.22 -18.29 9.71
CA TYR A 387 -2.97 -17.88 9.09
C TYR A 387 -2.06 -17.21 10.13
N LEU A 388 -2.64 -16.37 10.99
CA LEU A 388 -1.92 -15.65 12.04
C LEU A 388 -1.33 -16.57 13.13
N GLU A 389 -1.97 -17.73 13.35
CA GLU A 389 -1.55 -18.73 14.33
C GLU A 389 -0.46 -19.68 13.84
N GLN A 390 -0.02 -19.56 12.57
CA GLN A 390 1.08 -20.38 12.05
C GLN A 390 2.40 -20.02 12.73
N LEU A 391 3.19 -21.04 13.05
CA LEU A 391 4.51 -20.85 13.65
C LEU A 391 5.51 -20.30 12.64
N ALA A 392 6.29 -19.31 13.07
CA ALA A 392 7.44 -18.76 12.34
C ALA A 392 8.62 -18.63 13.32
N PRO A 393 9.34 -19.72 13.62
CA PRO A 393 10.34 -19.79 14.69
C PRO A 393 11.53 -18.85 14.52
N GLU A 394 11.77 -18.36 13.30
CA GLU A 394 12.82 -17.41 12.98
C GLU A 394 12.61 -16.00 13.56
N ARG A 395 11.42 -15.71 14.09
CA ARG A 395 11.00 -14.36 14.49
C ARG A 395 10.05 -14.33 15.69
N LEU A 396 9.85 -13.13 16.21
CA LEU A 396 8.83 -12.82 17.22
C LEU A 396 7.46 -12.69 16.57
N ALA A 397 6.39 -12.90 17.36
CA ALA A 397 5.01 -12.73 16.91
C ALA A 397 4.78 -11.33 16.32
N MET A 398 4.26 -11.29 15.10
CA MET A 398 4.09 -10.06 14.33
C MET A 398 2.94 -10.19 13.32
N THR A 399 2.44 -9.05 12.85
CA THR A 399 1.55 -8.94 11.69
C THR A 399 2.20 -8.09 10.60
N ALA A 400 1.53 -7.92 9.46
CA ALA A 400 1.96 -6.97 8.45
C ALA A 400 1.93 -5.50 8.95
N GLU A 401 1.12 -5.19 9.96
CA GLU A 401 1.01 -3.85 10.53
C GLU A 401 1.96 -3.65 11.71
N LYS A 402 2.08 -4.65 12.59
CA LYS A 402 2.87 -4.57 13.83
C LYS A 402 4.04 -5.53 13.77
N SER A 403 5.26 -5.00 13.85
CA SER A 403 6.50 -5.80 13.78
C SER A 403 6.76 -6.67 15.00
N TYR A 404 6.12 -6.36 16.12
CA TYR A 404 6.11 -7.13 17.35
C TYR A 404 4.78 -6.90 18.07
N LEU A 405 4.14 -7.97 18.52
CA LEU A 405 2.83 -7.93 19.16
C LEU A 405 2.85 -8.04 20.70
N GLY A 406 4.02 -8.22 21.33
CA GLY A 406 4.07 -8.49 22.77
C GLY A 406 3.53 -9.88 23.13
N GLY A 407 3.47 -10.23 24.41
CA GLY A 407 2.89 -11.49 24.90
C GLY A 407 3.91 -12.62 25.11
N THR A 408 3.57 -13.57 25.99
CA THR A 408 4.40 -14.74 26.30
C THR A 408 4.06 -15.95 25.42
N THR A 409 2.84 -15.98 24.88
CA THR A 409 2.37 -16.99 23.92
C THR A 409 1.81 -16.33 22.66
N LEU A 410 1.79 -17.05 21.54
CA LEU A 410 1.22 -16.54 20.27
C LEU A 410 -0.25 -16.14 20.42
N LYS A 411 -1.01 -16.86 21.26
CA LYS A 411 -2.42 -16.53 21.53
C LYS A 411 -2.55 -15.18 22.24
N GLU A 412 -1.75 -14.95 23.28
CA GLU A 412 -1.73 -13.66 23.99
C GLU A 412 -1.29 -12.51 23.06
N SER A 413 -0.32 -12.76 22.18
CA SER A 413 0.12 -11.78 21.18
C SER A 413 -1.00 -11.36 20.22
N LEU A 414 -1.92 -12.27 19.90
CA LEU A 414 -2.98 -12.03 18.91
C LEU A 414 -4.29 -11.52 19.52
N GLU A 415 -4.50 -11.68 20.83
CA GLU A 415 -5.73 -11.28 21.53
C GLU A 415 -6.13 -9.81 21.29
N PRO A 416 -5.23 -8.81 21.36
CA PRO A 416 -5.61 -7.42 21.10
C PRO A 416 -6.13 -7.19 19.67
N LEU A 417 -5.60 -7.91 18.69
CA LEU A 417 -6.06 -7.81 17.30
C LEU A 417 -7.43 -8.49 17.15
N ASP A 418 -7.61 -9.63 17.81
CA ASP A 418 -8.86 -10.39 17.79
C ASP A 418 -10.02 -9.58 18.41
N ASP A 419 -9.76 -8.96 19.56
CA ASP A 419 -10.69 -8.05 20.24
C ASP A 419 -11.03 -6.84 19.37
N LEU A 420 -10.04 -6.26 18.71
CA LEU A 420 -10.25 -5.11 17.83
C LEU A 420 -11.13 -5.50 16.62
N MET A 421 -10.91 -6.67 16.02
CA MET A 421 -11.78 -7.19 14.95
C MET A 421 -13.20 -7.47 15.44
N ALA A 422 -13.36 -8.05 16.64
CA ALA A 422 -14.66 -8.31 17.25
C ALA A 422 -15.42 -7.00 17.57
N MET A 423 -14.74 -6.01 18.15
CA MET A 423 -15.27 -4.68 18.40
C MET A 423 -15.73 -4.03 17.10
N ARG A 424 -14.93 -4.13 16.03
CA ARG A 424 -15.29 -3.53 14.75
C ARG A 424 -16.53 -4.18 14.14
N PHE A 425 -16.67 -5.49 14.25
CA PHE A 425 -17.89 -6.18 13.89
C PHE A 425 -19.09 -5.61 14.66
N SER A 426 -19.01 -5.53 16.00
CA SER A 426 -20.08 -5.01 16.85
C SER A 426 -20.50 -3.57 16.52
N GLN A 427 -19.56 -2.70 16.12
CA GLN A 427 -19.86 -1.33 15.68
C GLN A 427 -20.64 -1.25 14.36
N THR A 428 -20.68 -2.34 13.59
CA THR A 428 -21.34 -2.39 12.27
C THR A 428 -22.78 -2.85 12.33
N VAL A 429 -23.15 -3.55 13.41
CA VAL A 429 -24.42 -4.27 13.57
C VAL A 429 -25.50 -3.36 14.16
#